data_AF-X1QS88-F1
#
_entry.id   AF-X1QS88-F1
#
_cell.length_a   1.000
_cell.length_b   1.000
_cell.length_c   1.000
_cell.angle_alpha   90.00
_cell.angle_beta   90.00
_cell.angle_gamma   90.00
#
_symmetry.space_group_name_H-M   'P 1'
#
loop_
_entity.id
_entity.type
_entity.pdbx_description
1 polymer ?
#
loop_
_entity_poly.entity_id
_entity_poly.type
_entity_poly.pdbx_seq_one_letter_code
_entity_poly.pdbx_strand_id
1 'polypeptide(L)'
;ELPTVIVTIIPIEQLEGRICTRLTDPNLCHIYVVEEKQALLEYSWGPEFELQKGMTFDKFDWRRVNLLPEQRQNLEQAFRLALDFAKSPEGWLVFMGVTGCGKTHLAAAIVNYRYQANQ
;
A
#
# COMPACT_ATOMS: atom_id res chain seq x y z
N GLU A 1 -20.10 37.87 -0.82
CA GLU A 1 -19.14 36.94 -1.43
C GLU A 1 -18.80 35.85 -0.42
N LEU A 2 -18.43 34.66 -0.91
CA LEU A 2 -17.94 33.57 -0.07
C LEU A 2 -16.40 33.64 0.01
N PRO A 3 -15.79 33.22 1.12
CA PRO A 3 -14.33 33.17 1.24
C PRO A 3 -13.74 32.17 0.24
N THR A 4 -12.59 32.51 -0.34
CA THR A 4 -11.81 31.58 -1.17
C THR A 4 -10.99 30.67 -0.28
N VAL A 5 -11.10 29.35 -0.48
CA VAL A 5 -10.33 28.35 0.26
C VAL A 5 -9.26 27.78 -0.67
N ILE A 6 -8.01 27.78 -0.19
CA ILE A 6 -6.86 27.22 -0.89
C ILE A 6 -6.31 26.07 -0.04
N VAL A 7 -6.09 24.91 -0.66
CA VAL A 7 -5.49 23.73 -0.01
C VAL A 7 -4.16 23.44 -0.66
N THR A 8 -3.15 23.11 0.15
CA THR A 8 -1.80 22.78 -0.29
C THR A 8 -1.47 21.36 0.12
N ILE A 9 -0.72 20.64 -0.74
CA ILE A 9 -0.24 19.27 -0.45
C ILE A 9 1.15 19.27 0.18
N ILE A 10 1.79 20.44 0.23
CA ILE A 10 3.10 20.66 0.85
C ILE A 10 3.01 21.86 1.81
N PRO A 11 3.89 21.96 2.82
CA PRO A 11 3.95 23.11 3.70
C PRO A 11 4.07 24.43 2.92
N ILE A 12 3.41 25.48 3.42
CA ILE A 12 3.30 26.76 2.71
C ILE A 12 4.66 27.43 2.48
N GLU A 13 5.64 27.13 3.35
CA GLU A 13 7.02 27.59 3.30
C GLU A 13 7.79 27.01 2.10
N GLN A 14 7.31 25.89 1.52
CA GLN A 14 7.93 25.23 0.37
C GLN A 14 7.36 25.70 -0.97
N LEU A 15 6.32 26.55 -0.96
CA LEU A 15 5.79 27.14 -2.18
C LEU A 15 6.77 28.16 -2.78
N GLU A 16 6.59 28.46 -4.07
CA GLU A 16 7.35 29.49 -4.75
C GLU A 16 7.26 30.83 -3.98
N GLY A 17 8.38 31.54 -3.84
CA GLY A 17 8.49 32.70 -2.95
C GLY A 17 7.42 33.79 -3.15
N ARG A 18 6.97 34.01 -4.40
CA ARG A 18 5.90 34.96 -4.70
C ARG A 18 4.54 34.54 -4.13
N ILE A 19 4.24 33.24 -4.18
CA ILE A 19 3.00 32.66 -3.65
C ILE A 19 3.07 32.65 -2.12
N CYS A 20 4.18 32.16 -1.57
CA CYS A 20 4.43 32.11 -0.14
C CYS A 20 4.23 33.51 0.50
N THR A 21 4.92 34.54 -0.01
CA THR A 21 4.82 35.92 0.52
C THR A 21 3.38 36.45 0.59
N ARG A 22 2.53 36.12 -0.39
CA ARG A 22 1.14 36.60 -0.44
C ARG A 22 0.22 35.82 0.49
N LEU A 23 0.38 34.50 0.55
CA LEU A 23 -0.46 33.63 1.37
C LEU A 23 -0.10 33.70 2.86
N THR A 24 1.11 34.16 3.20
CA THR A 24 1.55 34.41 4.58
C THR A 24 1.17 35.79 5.13
N ASP A 25 0.58 36.69 4.32
CA ASP A 25 0.14 38.00 4.81
C ASP A 25 -1.13 37.85 5.67
N PRO A 26 -1.06 38.16 6.99
CA PRO A 26 -2.19 37.97 7.91
C PRO A 26 -3.35 38.94 7.65
N ASN A 27 -3.16 39.99 6.85
CA ASN A 27 -4.24 40.90 6.45
C ASN A 27 -5.06 40.36 5.27
N LEU A 28 -4.49 39.43 4.49
CA LEU A 28 -5.12 38.88 3.29
C LEU A 28 -5.57 37.44 3.47
N CYS A 29 -4.87 36.67 4.30
CA CYS A 29 -5.07 35.23 4.44
C CYS A 29 -5.06 34.79 5.90
N HIS A 30 -5.88 33.79 6.21
CA HIS A 30 -5.81 33.05 7.46
C HIS A 30 -5.29 31.65 7.18
N ILE A 31 -4.15 31.30 7.78
CA ILE A 31 -3.56 29.97 7.64
C ILE A 31 -4.11 29.09 8.75
N TYR A 32 -4.78 28.01 8.35
CA TYR A 32 -5.18 26.94 9.26
C TYR A 32 -4.28 25.75 9.00
N VAL A 33 -3.41 25.44 9.96
CA VAL A 33 -2.69 24.18 9.97
C VAL A 33 -3.70 23.12 10.39
N VAL A 34 -4.21 22.38 9.41
CA VAL A 34 -4.93 21.13 9.70
C VAL A 34 -3.86 20.16 10.13
N GLU A 35 -3.86 19.77 11.41
CA GLU A 35 -2.91 18.80 11.96
C GLU A 35 -2.81 17.62 11.00
N GLU A 36 -1.66 17.51 10.34
CA GLU A 36 -1.15 16.22 9.93
C GLU A 36 -0.84 15.54 11.24
N LYS A 37 -1.85 14.86 11.81
CA LYS A 37 -1.56 13.80 12.77
C LYS A 37 -0.46 13.03 12.08
N GLN A 38 0.74 13.03 12.63
CA GLN A 38 1.73 12.06 12.26
C GLN A 38 1.05 10.74 12.57
N ALA A 39 0.29 10.23 11.61
CA ALA A 39 0.31 8.84 11.34
C ALA A 39 1.82 8.60 11.20
N LEU A 40 2.43 8.13 12.28
CA LEU A 40 3.11 6.86 12.16
C LEU A 40 2.22 6.10 11.18
N LEU A 41 2.61 6.09 9.91
CA LEU A 41 2.00 5.27 8.90
C LEU A 41 2.35 3.85 9.38
N GLU A 42 1.74 3.42 10.48
CA GLU A 42 1.39 2.04 10.71
C GLU A 42 0.54 1.73 9.51
N TYR A 43 1.22 1.34 8.44
CA TYR A 43 0.64 0.76 7.28
C TYR A 43 0.06 -0.57 7.73
N SER A 44 -1.06 -0.48 8.42
CA SER A 44 -1.89 -1.59 8.82
C SER A 44 -3.00 -1.69 7.80
N TRP A 45 -3.42 -2.92 7.54
CA TRP A 45 -4.70 -3.16 6.91
C TRP A 45 -5.79 -2.39 7.65
N GLY A 46 -6.59 -1.65 6.89
CA GLY A 46 -7.83 -1.05 7.41
C GLY A 46 -8.81 -2.15 7.82
N PRO A 47 -9.85 -1.81 8.61
CA PRO A 47 -10.81 -2.79 9.12
C PRO A 47 -11.55 -3.55 8.00
N GLU A 48 -11.74 -2.94 6.84
CA GLU A 48 -12.27 -3.59 5.62
C GLU A 48 -11.37 -4.71 5.04
N PHE A 49 -10.10 -4.80 5.44
CA PHE A 49 -9.12 -5.77 4.92
C PHE A 49 -8.54 -6.72 6.00
N GLU A 50 -9.30 -6.96 7.08
CA GLU A 50 -8.87 -7.86 8.17
C GLU A 50 -8.53 -9.28 7.70
N LEU A 51 -9.19 -9.78 6.64
CA LEU A 51 -8.85 -11.08 6.07
C LEU A 51 -7.43 -11.09 5.49
N GLN A 52 -7.03 -10.04 4.78
CA GLN A 52 -5.73 -9.90 4.12
C GLN A 52 -4.59 -9.77 5.13
N LYS A 53 -4.86 -9.19 6.31
CA LYS A 53 -3.93 -9.18 7.44
C LYS A 53 -3.47 -10.57 7.86
N GLY A 54 -4.36 -11.56 7.74
CA GLY A 54 -4.06 -12.96 8.03
C GLY A 54 -3.42 -13.73 6.87
N MET A 55 -3.35 -13.18 5.66
CA MET A 55 -2.85 -13.85 4.47
C MET A 55 -1.32 -13.72 4.36
N THR A 56 -0.59 -14.64 4.97
CA THR A 56 0.88 -14.68 4.93
C THR A 56 1.39 -15.82 4.05
N PHE A 57 2.68 -15.79 3.69
CA PHE A 57 3.31 -16.90 2.96
C PHE A 57 3.23 -18.23 3.74
N ASP A 58 3.40 -18.19 5.06
CA ASP A 58 3.34 -19.39 5.92
C ASP A 58 1.96 -20.06 5.92
N LYS A 59 0.90 -19.26 5.76
CA LYS A 59 -0.50 -19.74 5.71
C LYS A 59 -0.93 -20.11 4.29
N PHE A 60 -0.09 -19.94 3.29
CA PHE A 60 -0.40 -20.29 1.92
C PHE A 60 -0.01 -21.74 1.61
N ASP A 61 -1.00 -22.63 1.56
CA ASP A 61 -0.76 -24.00 1.12
C ASP A 61 -0.68 -24.06 -0.42
N TRP A 62 0.55 -24.18 -0.93
CA TRP A 62 0.84 -24.47 -2.34
C TRP A 62 0.89 -25.97 -2.63
N ARG A 63 0.94 -26.84 -1.61
CA ARG A 63 1.05 -28.31 -1.73
C ARG A 63 -0.31 -29.00 -1.81
N ARG A 64 -1.36 -28.27 -2.19
CA ARG A 64 -2.74 -28.76 -2.23
C ARG A 64 -2.83 -30.11 -2.92
N VAL A 65 -3.18 -31.14 -2.15
CA VAL A 65 -3.25 -32.53 -2.63
C VAL A 65 -4.38 -32.74 -3.62
N ASN A 66 -5.43 -31.92 -3.55
CA ASN A 66 -6.61 -32.00 -4.42
C ASN A 66 -6.42 -31.39 -5.82
N LEU A 67 -5.24 -30.82 -6.12
CA LEU A 67 -4.92 -30.29 -7.44
C LEU A 67 -4.26 -31.34 -8.32
N LEU A 68 -4.50 -31.23 -9.64
CA LEU A 68 -3.73 -31.98 -10.63
C LEU A 68 -2.24 -31.61 -10.52
N PRO A 69 -1.32 -32.52 -10.87
CA PRO A 69 0.13 -32.29 -10.73
C PRO A 69 0.61 -30.98 -11.38
N GLU A 70 0.12 -30.68 -12.59
CA GLU A 70 0.47 -29.45 -13.33
C GLU A 70 -0.02 -28.18 -12.62
N GLN A 71 -1.24 -28.18 -12.10
CA GLN A 71 -1.80 -27.05 -11.35
C GLN A 71 -1.03 -26.82 -10.05
N ARG A 72 -0.59 -27.89 -9.40
CA ARG A 72 0.24 -27.82 -8.19
C ARG A 72 1.62 -27.24 -8.50
N GLN A 73 2.26 -27.67 -9.59
CA GLN A 73 3.54 -27.11 -10.05
C GLN A 73 3.41 -25.62 -10.39
N ASN A 74 2.33 -25.23 -11.08
CA ASN A 74 2.05 -23.83 -11.38
C ASN A 74 1.85 -23.00 -10.10
N LEU A 75 1.12 -23.53 -9.11
CA LEU A 75 0.89 -22.87 -7.83
C LEU A 75 2.18 -22.71 -7.02
N GLU A 76 3.04 -23.73 -7.03
CA GLU A 76 4.37 -23.67 -6.42
C GLU A 76 5.24 -22.60 -7.09
N GLN A 77 5.23 -22.53 -8.42
CA GLN A 77 5.98 -21.52 -9.16
C GLN A 77 5.47 -20.11 -8.84
N ALA A 78 4.15 -19.90 -8.83
CA ALA A 78 3.55 -18.62 -8.45
C ALA A 78 3.91 -18.20 -7.02
N PHE A 79 3.91 -19.15 -6.07
CA PHE A 79 4.35 -18.92 -4.69
C PHE A 79 5.82 -18.49 -4.63
N ARG A 80 6.72 -19.19 -5.32
CA ARG A 80 8.15 -18.86 -5.33
C ARG A 80 8.41 -17.48 -5.94
N LEU A 81 7.79 -17.18 -7.09
CA LEU A 81 7.88 -15.86 -7.73
C LEU A 81 7.37 -14.74 -6.82
N ALA A 82 6.26 -14.96 -6.14
CA ALA A 82 5.72 -14.00 -5.17
C ALA A 82 6.68 -13.75 -4.01
N LEU A 83 7.27 -14.81 -3.45
CA LEU A 83 8.22 -14.71 -2.34
C LEU A 83 9.50 -13.98 -2.75
N ASP A 84 10.03 -14.27 -3.94
CA ASP A 84 11.23 -13.61 -4.44
C ASP A 84 10.97 -12.13 -4.77
N PHE A 85 9.83 -11.80 -5.37
CA PHE A 85 9.39 -10.43 -5.56
C PHE A 85 9.21 -9.68 -4.22
N ALA A 86 8.72 -10.35 -3.17
CA ALA A 86 8.59 -9.75 -1.84
C ALA A 86 9.95 -9.43 -1.19
N LYS A 87 11.01 -10.19 -1.49
CA LYS A 87 12.37 -9.90 -0.98
C LYS A 87 12.99 -8.68 -1.67
N SER A 88 12.80 -8.55 -2.98
CA SER A 88 13.36 -7.48 -3.79
C SER A 88 12.35 -7.07 -4.87
N PRO A 89 11.43 -6.13 -4.56
CA PRO A 89 10.36 -5.76 -5.48
C PRO A 89 10.90 -4.83 -6.57
N GLU A 90 11.25 -5.42 -7.71
CA GLU A 90 11.66 -4.70 -8.91
C GLU A 90 10.65 -4.94 -10.05
N GLY A 91 10.22 -3.86 -10.70
CA GLY A 91 9.26 -3.92 -11.81
C GLY A 91 7.84 -4.30 -11.38
N TRP A 92 7.18 -5.14 -12.18
CA TRP A 92 5.78 -5.52 -12.01
C TRP A 92 5.62 -7.04 -11.90
N LEU A 93 4.82 -7.49 -10.94
CA LEU A 93 4.34 -8.87 -10.83
C LEU A 93 2.83 -8.91 -11.07
N VAL A 94 2.40 -9.70 -12.04
CA VAL A 94 0.98 -9.84 -12.41
C VAL A 94 0.51 -11.27 -12.15
N PHE A 95 -0.52 -11.43 -11.32
CA PHE A 95 -1.16 -12.72 -11.10
C PHE A 95 -2.39 -12.87 -12.00
N MET A 96 -2.47 -13.97 -12.75
CA MET A 96 -3.61 -14.32 -13.61
C MET A 96 -4.19 -15.68 -13.25
N GLY A 97 -5.51 -15.83 -13.38
CA GLY A 97 -6.21 -17.10 -13.13
C GLY A 97 -7.63 -16.92 -12.59
N VAL A 98 -8.35 -18.02 -12.46
CA VAL A 98 -9.76 -18.04 -11.98
C VAL A 98 -9.90 -17.59 -10.52
N THR A 99 -11.12 -17.25 -10.11
CA THR A 99 -11.42 -16.93 -8.70
C THR A 99 -11.06 -18.11 -7.79
N GLY A 100 -10.50 -17.83 -6.61
CA GLY A 100 -10.12 -18.87 -5.63
C GLY A 100 -8.77 -19.55 -5.88
N CYS A 101 -8.03 -19.22 -6.95
CA CYS A 101 -6.71 -19.81 -7.21
C CYS A 101 -5.56 -19.25 -6.34
N GLY A 102 -5.82 -18.25 -5.48
CA GLY A 102 -4.84 -17.74 -4.51
C GLY A 102 -4.21 -16.38 -4.80
N LYS A 103 -4.61 -15.68 -5.88
CA LYS A 103 -4.04 -14.38 -6.27
C LYS A 103 -4.07 -13.33 -5.15
N THR A 104 -5.24 -13.12 -4.55
CA THR A 104 -5.41 -12.14 -3.46
C THR A 104 -4.57 -12.50 -2.24
N HIS A 105 -4.45 -13.80 -1.93
CA HIS A 105 -3.61 -14.25 -0.82
C HIS A 105 -2.13 -13.97 -1.09
N LEU A 106 -1.62 -14.33 -2.27
CA LEU A 106 -0.22 -14.06 -2.62
C LEU A 106 0.09 -12.55 -2.64
N ALA A 107 -0.82 -11.73 -3.17
CA ALA A 107 -0.67 -10.27 -3.14
C ALA A 107 -0.62 -9.74 -1.70
N ALA A 108 -1.53 -10.17 -0.83
CA ALA A 108 -1.53 -9.77 0.59
C ALA A 108 -0.28 -10.29 1.32
N ALA A 109 0.19 -11.50 1.00
CA ALA A 109 1.39 -12.07 1.59
C ALA A 109 2.66 -11.27 1.25
N ILE A 110 2.79 -10.76 0.02
CA ILE A 110 3.87 -9.85 -0.37
C ILE A 110 3.85 -8.59 0.50
N VAL A 111 2.68 -7.97 0.64
CA VAL A 111 2.51 -6.75 1.47
C VAL A 111 2.88 -7.02 2.93
N ASN A 112 2.35 -8.11 3.50
CA ASN A 112 2.63 -8.52 4.88
C ASN A 112 4.13 -8.78 5.11
N TYR A 113 4.79 -9.46 4.17
CA TYR A 113 6.23 -9.73 4.23
C TYR A 113 7.05 -8.44 4.23
N ARG A 114 6.75 -7.51 3.30
CA ARG A 114 7.45 -6.22 3.20
C ARG A 114 7.24 -5.35 4.44
N TYR A 115 6.04 -5.40 5.02
CA TYR A 115 5.75 -4.69 6.25
C TYR A 115 6.57 -5.24 7.43
N GLN A 116 6.55 -6.55 7.64
CA GLN A 116 7.31 -7.21 8.71
C GLN A 116 8.83 -7.04 8.56
N ALA A 117 9.34 -6.93 7.33
CA ALA A 117 10.77 -6.72 7.08
C ALA A 117 11.23 -5.25 7.20
N ASN A 118 10.31 -4.29 7.19
CA ASN A 118 10.57 -2.85 7.38
C ASN A 118 10.33 -2.38 8.82
N GLN A 119 9.84 -3.26 9.70
CA GLN A 119 9.88 -3.08 11.15
C GLN A 119 11.16 -3.69 11.71
#